data_AF-A0A318CTM1-F1
#
_entry.id   AF-A0A318CTM1-F1
#
_cell.length_a   1.000
_cell.length_b   1.000
_cell.length_c   1.000
_cell.angle_alpha   90.00
_cell.angle_beta   90.00
_cell.angle_gamma   90.00
#
_symmetry.space_group_name_H-M   'P 1'
#
loop_
_entity.id
_entity.type
_entity.pdbx_description
1 polymer ?
#
loop_
_entity_poly.entity_id
_entity_poly.type
_entity_poly.pdbx_seq_one_letter_code
_entity_poly.pdbx_strand_id
1 'polypeptide(L)'
;MDEIHSVRQDFFTAHAPRSWWPKANPKILDLPSLSAAVNRRRKAGQKMVFTNGCFDILHAGHVSYLESARHMGDYLVVGLNSDKSVRKIKGPGRPVNHEAMRAHVLAGLAAVDYVVIFDDPTPLHLIQTIIPNILVKGADWKEKDIVGAETVKNAGGRIARIPFVYDTSTSRILKLPQLFTSLLRNR
;
A
#
# COMPACT_ATOMS: atom_id res chain seq x y z
N MET A 1 11.76 -28.37 0.16
CA MET A 1 10.77 -27.45 0.76
C MET A 1 11.60 -26.41 1.49
N ASP A 2 11.70 -25.21 0.92
CA ASP A 2 12.73 -24.22 1.31
C ASP A 2 12.59 -23.80 2.77
N GLU A 3 13.72 -23.67 3.47
CA GLU A 3 13.85 -23.26 4.87
C GLU A 3 13.08 -21.95 5.18
N ILE A 4 13.01 -21.04 4.19
CA ILE A 4 12.22 -19.79 4.23
C ILE A 4 10.71 -20.06 4.33
N HIS A 5 10.22 -21.10 3.66
CA HIS A 5 8.80 -21.49 3.73
C HIS A 5 8.43 -22.02 5.13
N SER A 6 9.34 -22.77 5.78
CA SER A 6 9.12 -23.30 7.14
C SER A 6 9.08 -22.17 8.17
N VAL A 7 10.07 -21.28 8.17
CA VAL A 7 10.13 -20.15 9.11
C VAL A 7 8.92 -19.22 8.97
N ARG A 8 8.42 -19.02 7.75
CA ARG A 8 7.21 -18.22 7.51
C ARG A 8 5.95 -18.88 8.09
N GLN A 9 5.81 -20.19 7.99
CA GLN A 9 4.67 -20.90 8.59
C GLN A 9 4.67 -20.76 10.12
N ASP A 10 5.83 -20.88 10.75
CA ASP A 10 5.97 -20.78 12.21
C ASP A 10 5.77 -19.35 12.74
N PHE A 11 6.13 -18.32 11.96
CA PHE A 11 6.02 -16.92 12.38
C PHE A 11 4.58 -16.36 12.23
N PHE A 12 3.81 -16.84 11.25
CA PHE A 12 2.46 -16.35 10.94
C PHE A 12 1.33 -17.20 11.52
N THR A 13 1.64 -18.34 12.14
CA THR A 13 0.67 -19.11 12.94
C THR A 13 0.52 -18.49 14.31
N ALA A 14 -0.07 -17.29 14.35
CA ALA A 14 -0.68 -16.81 15.57
C ALA A 14 -1.76 -17.82 15.98
N HIS A 15 -1.53 -18.55 17.07
CA HIS A 15 -2.43 -19.53 17.67
C HIS A 15 -3.70 -18.87 18.26
N ALA A 16 -4.08 -17.70 17.77
CA ALA A 16 -5.27 -16.98 18.20
C ALA A 16 -6.51 -17.77 17.74
N PRO A 17 -7.48 -18.04 18.64
CA PRO A 17 -8.70 -18.73 18.26
C PRO A 17 -9.42 -17.95 17.16
N ARG A 18 -10.05 -18.64 16.21
CA ARG A 18 -10.78 -18.02 15.08
C ARG A 18 -11.81 -16.97 15.52
N SER A 19 -12.31 -17.06 16.76
CA SER A 19 -13.18 -16.07 17.39
C SER A 19 -12.54 -14.70 17.58
N TRP A 20 -11.20 -14.62 17.65
CA TRP A 20 -10.44 -13.37 17.73
C TRP A 20 -10.07 -12.83 16.35
N TRP A 21 -10.38 -13.57 15.28
CA TRP A 21 -10.15 -13.08 13.94
C TRP A 21 -11.14 -11.95 13.65
N PRO A 22 -10.68 -10.76 13.24
CA PRO A 22 -11.57 -9.67 12.91
C PRO A 22 -12.53 -10.10 11.79
N LYS A 23 -13.80 -9.71 11.93
CA LYS A 23 -14.74 -9.73 10.80
C LYS A 23 -14.13 -8.98 9.61
N ALA A 24 -14.56 -9.31 8.39
CA ALA A 24 -14.08 -8.63 7.18
C ALA A 24 -14.07 -7.11 7.38
N ASN A 25 -12.90 -6.49 7.27
CA ASN A 25 -12.74 -5.08 7.55
C ASN A 25 -13.46 -4.28 6.45
N PRO A 26 -14.42 -3.39 6.79
CA PRO A 26 -15.27 -2.72 5.80
C PRO A 26 -14.51 -1.76 4.88
N LYS A 27 -13.26 -1.42 5.20
CA LYS A 27 -12.39 -0.61 4.35
C LYS A 27 -11.73 -1.42 3.24
N ILE A 28 -11.68 -2.75 3.34
CA ILE A 28 -11.05 -3.62 2.33
C ILE A 28 -12.13 -4.03 1.34
N LEU A 29 -12.03 -3.53 0.11
CA LEU A 29 -13.04 -3.72 -0.93
C LEU A 29 -12.41 -4.35 -2.18
N ASP A 30 -13.19 -5.16 -2.89
CA ASP A 30 -12.90 -5.52 -4.27
C ASP A 30 -13.15 -4.31 -5.20
N LEU A 31 -12.67 -4.40 -6.44
CA LEU A 31 -12.77 -3.30 -7.40
C LEU A 31 -14.22 -2.89 -7.71
N PRO A 32 -15.19 -3.81 -7.92
CA PRO A 32 -16.59 -3.44 -8.10
C PRO A 32 -17.18 -2.69 -6.89
N SER A 33 -16.96 -3.19 -5.67
CA SER A 33 -17.48 -2.56 -4.45
C SER A 33 -16.82 -1.21 -4.19
N LEU A 34 -15.52 -1.09 -4.42
CA LEU A 34 -14.81 0.18 -4.36
C LEU A 34 -15.38 1.17 -5.36
N SER A 35 -15.60 0.76 -6.61
CA SER A 35 -16.16 1.63 -7.66
C SER A 35 -17.54 2.16 -7.27
N ALA A 36 -18.39 1.30 -6.69
CA ALA A 36 -19.69 1.71 -6.17
C ALA A 36 -19.56 2.73 -5.00
N ALA A 37 -18.63 2.49 -4.07
CA ALA A 37 -18.37 3.41 -2.96
C ALA A 37 -17.84 4.77 -3.46
N VAL A 38 -16.87 4.76 -4.37
CA VAL A 38 -16.29 5.96 -5.00
C VAL A 38 -17.36 6.74 -5.76
N ASN A 39 -18.21 6.07 -6.55
CA ASN A 39 -19.28 6.73 -7.28
C ASN A 39 -20.28 7.42 -6.35
N ARG A 40 -20.62 6.79 -5.22
CA ARG A 40 -21.49 7.39 -4.20
C ARG A 40 -20.87 8.66 -3.61
N ARG A 41 -19.61 8.59 -3.20
CA ARG A 41 -18.88 9.72 -2.60
C ARG A 41 -18.65 10.85 -3.61
N ARG A 42 -18.37 10.51 -4.87
CA ARG A 42 -18.25 11.47 -5.97
C ARG A 42 -19.57 12.23 -6.21
N LYS A 43 -20.71 11.53 -6.21
CA LYS A 43 -22.04 12.18 -6.30
C LYS A 43 -22.34 13.12 -5.13
N ALA A 44 -21.73 12.86 -3.97
CA ALA A 44 -21.78 13.74 -2.80
C ALA A 44 -20.74 14.88 -2.85
N GLY A 45 -20.02 15.07 -3.96
CA GLY A 45 -19.04 16.14 -4.15
C GLY A 45 -17.69 15.92 -3.45
N GLN A 46 -17.46 14.74 -2.87
CA GLN A 46 -16.21 14.45 -2.15
C GLN A 46 -15.05 14.17 -3.10
N LYS A 47 -13.88 14.73 -2.78
CA LYS A 47 -12.62 14.59 -3.52
C LYS A 47 -11.84 13.38 -3.05
N MET A 48 -11.63 12.43 -3.96
CA MET A 48 -10.84 11.24 -3.73
C MET A 48 -9.34 11.51 -3.89
N VAL A 49 -8.58 11.13 -2.86
CA VAL A 49 -7.13 10.96 -2.95
C VAL A 49 -6.82 9.50 -3.22
N PHE A 50 -5.91 9.21 -4.13
CA PHE A 50 -5.43 7.86 -4.40
C PHE A 50 -3.92 7.79 -4.31
N THR A 51 -3.43 6.71 -3.72
CA THR A 51 -2.04 6.28 -3.82
C THR A 51 -1.96 4.77 -3.93
N ASN A 52 -0.79 4.24 -4.30
CA ASN A 52 -0.59 2.80 -4.34
C ASN A 52 0.84 2.41 -3.97
N GLY A 53 1.00 1.19 -3.49
CA GLY A 53 2.29 0.63 -3.15
C GLY A 53 2.20 -0.77 -2.55
N CYS A 54 3.36 -1.28 -2.16
CA CYS A 54 3.50 -2.60 -1.56
C CYS A 54 3.18 -2.61 -0.06
N PHE A 55 3.57 -1.55 0.69
CA PHE A 55 3.35 -1.41 2.13
C PHE A 55 3.67 -2.68 2.94
N ASP A 56 4.85 -3.27 2.69
CA ASP A 56 5.24 -4.58 3.24
C ASP A 56 5.43 -4.54 4.76
N ILE A 57 6.37 -3.71 5.24
CA ILE A 57 6.54 -3.41 6.67
C ILE A 57 6.32 -1.92 6.84
N LEU A 58 5.26 -1.55 7.57
CA LEU A 58 4.97 -0.16 7.88
C LEU A 58 6.01 0.42 8.84
N HIS A 59 6.22 1.72 8.70
CA HIS A 59 7.09 2.53 9.55
C HIS A 59 6.59 3.98 9.53
N ALA A 60 7.16 4.84 10.38
CA ALA A 60 6.75 6.24 10.51
C ALA A 60 6.70 6.98 9.16
N GLY A 61 7.65 6.72 8.26
CA GLY A 61 7.63 7.24 6.88
C GLY A 61 6.35 6.93 6.10
N HIS A 62 5.84 5.69 6.17
CA HIS A 62 4.57 5.34 5.51
C HIS A 62 3.38 6.02 6.17
N VAL A 63 3.35 6.07 7.51
CA VAL A 63 2.24 6.70 8.26
C VAL A 63 2.15 8.18 7.91
N SER A 64 3.26 8.92 8.04
CA SER A 64 3.33 10.35 7.71
C SER A 64 3.00 10.64 6.24
N TYR A 65 3.44 9.77 5.32
CA TYR A 65 3.09 9.87 3.90
C TYR A 65 1.58 9.72 3.66
N LEU A 66 0.95 8.69 4.26
CA LEU A 66 -0.48 8.42 4.11
C LEU A 66 -1.33 9.51 4.79
N GLU A 67 -0.92 10.01 5.95
CA GLU A 67 -1.56 11.15 6.61
C GLU A 67 -1.48 12.41 5.74
N SER A 68 -0.29 12.72 5.20
CA SER A 68 -0.11 13.87 4.31
C SER A 68 -0.96 13.74 3.05
N ALA A 69 -1.06 12.54 2.47
CA ALA A 69 -1.95 12.25 1.35
C ALA A 69 -3.42 12.48 1.72
N ARG A 70 -3.85 11.95 2.87
CA ARG A 70 -5.23 12.04 3.33
C ARG A 70 -5.71 13.49 3.51
N HIS A 71 -4.84 14.41 3.92
CA HIS A 71 -5.16 15.83 4.07
C HIS A 71 -5.38 16.59 2.75
N MET A 72 -5.09 15.97 1.60
CA MET A 72 -5.25 16.64 0.30
C MET A 72 -6.68 16.58 -0.26
N GLY A 73 -7.55 15.78 0.34
CA GLY A 73 -8.94 15.60 -0.09
C GLY A 73 -9.82 15.06 1.03
N ASP A 74 -11.00 14.55 0.66
CA ASP A 74 -12.04 14.17 1.61
C ASP A 74 -11.92 12.71 2.07
N TYR A 75 -11.22 11.86 1.32
CA TYR A 75 -10.92 10.47 1.67
C TYR A 75 -9.75 9.91 0.88
N LEU A 76 -9.10 8.89 1.44
CA LEU A 76 -7.94 8.22 0.85
C LEU A 76 -8.25 6.77 0.47
N VAL A 77 -8.00 6.45 -0.80
CA VAL A 77 -7.97 5.08 -1.33
C VAL A 77 -6.52 4.64 -1.52
N VAL A 78 -6.16 3.47 -0.98
CA VAL A 78 -4.86 2.85 -1.17
C VAL A 78 -4.99 1.62 -2.07
N GLY A 79 -4.37 1.68 -3.25
CA GLY A 79 -4.12 0.51 -4.09
C GLY A 79 -2.96 -0.31 -3.51
N LEU A 80 -3.24 -1.52 -3.06
CA LEU A 80 -2.25 -2.45 -2.54
C LEU A 80 -1.83 -3.44 -3.62
N ASN A 81 -0.54 -3.47 -3.96
CA ASN A 81 -0.04 -4.51 -4.85
C ASN A 81 -0.23 -5.90 -4.22
N SER A 82 -0.77 -6.83 -4.99
CA SER A 82 -0.88 -8.23 -4.59
C SER A 82 0.49 -8.88 -4.39
N ASP A 83 0.52 -10.01 -3.71
CA ASP A 83 1.72 -10.82 -3.53
C ASP A 83 2.34 -11.23 -4.88
N LYS A 84 1.50 -11.54 -5.86
CA LYS A 84 1.90 -11.86 -7.23
C LYS A 84 2.53 -10.65 -7.93
N SER A 85 1.90 -9.48 -7.83
CA SER A 85 2.40 -8.21 -8.38
C SER A 85 3.76 -7.86 -7.77
N VAL A 86 3.88 -7.93 -6.44
CA VAL A 86 5.13 -7.61 -5.73
C VAL A 86 6.25 -8.59 -6.07
N ARG A 87 5.99 -9.90 -6.14
CA ARG A 87 7.00 -10.91 -6.52
C ARG A 87 7.60 -10.61 -7.90
N LYS A 88 6.78 -10.20 -8.86
CA LYS A 88 7.25 -9.83 -10.21
C LYS A 88 8.16 -8.60 -10.19
N ILE A 89 7.86 -7.62 -9.34
CA ILE A 89 8.59 -6.34 -9.30
C ILE A 89 9.87 -6.44 -8.46
N LYS A 90 9.83 -7.15 -7.33
CA LYS A 90 10.88 -7.15 -6.30
C LYS A 90 11.59 -8.49 -6.12
N GLY A 91 11.18 -9.53 -6.84
CA GLY A 91 11.74 -10.88 -6.76
C GLY A 91 11.02 -11.80 -5.76
N PRO A 92 11.38 -13.10 -5.76
CA PRO A 92 10.64 -14.16 -5.05
C PRO A 92 10.66 -14.03 -3.52
N GLY A 93 11.67 -13.34 -2.95
CA GLY A 93 11.77 -13.09 -1.51
C GLY A 93 10.78 -12.06 -0.97
N ARG A 94 9.97 -11.41 -1.83
CA ARG A 94 9.04 -10.34 -1.48
C ARG A 94 7.61 -10.63 -1.95
N PRO A 95 6.57 -10.14 -1.25
CA PRO A 95 6.64 -9.41 0.02
C PRO A 95 7.01 -10.35 1.18
N VAL A 96 7.34 -9.78 2.34
CA VAL A 96 7.50 -10.55 3.59
C VAL A 96 6.14 -10.92 4.15
N ASN A 97 5.22 -9.95 4.18
CA ASN A 97 3.86 -10.14 4.66
C ASN A 97 2.89 -10.41 3.51
N HIS A 98 2.04 -11.42 3.67
CA HIS A 98 0.94 -11.72 2.75
C HIS A 98 0.02 -10.50 2.56
N GLU A 99 -0.53 -10.32 1.36
CA GLU A 99 -1.39 -9.20 0.99
C GLU A 99 -2.57 -8.97 1.94
N ALA A 100 -3.19 -10.04 2.43
CA ALA A 100 -4.29 -9.95 3.40
C ALA A 100 -3.86 -9.27 4.71
N MET A 101 -2.66 -9.58 5.21
CA MET A 101 -2.11 -8.96 6.41
C MET A 101 -1.75 -7.50 6.16
N ARG A 102 -1.10 -7.21 5.03
CA ARG A 102 -0.77 -5.84 4.63
C ARG A 102 -2.02 -4.97 4.48
N ALA A 103 -3.08 -5.50 3.86
CA ALA A 103 -4.36 -4.83 3.72
C ALA A 103 -5.03 -4.56 5.06
N HIS A 104 -4.98 -5.53 5.99
CA HIS A 104 -5.55 -5.38 7.32
C HIS A 104 -4.84 -4.28 8.12
N VAL A 105 -3.50 -4.26 8.10
CA VAL A 105 -2.72 -3.22 8.76
C VAL A 105 -3.04 -1.84 8.17
N LEU A 106 -3.10 -1.70 6.84
CA LEU A 106 -3.47 -0.45 6.19
C LEU A 106 -4.89 0.01 6.58
N ALA A 107 -5.85 -0.90 6.61
CA ALA A 107 -7.23 -0.60 7.00
C ALA A 107 -7.35 -0.16 8.47
N GLY A 108 -6.41 -0.58 9.32
CA GLY A 108 -6.31 -0.11 10.71
C GLY A 108 -5.86 1.34 10.86
N LEU A 109 -5.26 1.94 9.83
CA LEU A 109 -4.78 3.32 9.89
C LEU A 109 -5.94 4.32 9.80
N ALA A 110 -5.90 5.35 10.64
CA ALA A 110 -6.89 6.43 10.65
C ALA A 110 -6.93 7.20 9.31
N ALA A 111 -5.78 7.36 8.66
CA ALA A 111 -5.65 8.08 7.39
C ALA A 111 -6.24 7.34 6.18
N VAL A 112 -6.54 6.04 6.29
CA VAL A 112 -6.97 5.21 5.15
C VAL A 112 -8.48 4.97 5.23
N ASP A 113 -9.21 5.33 4.17
CA ASP A 113 -10.65 5.10 4.07
C ASP A 113 -10.97 3.80 3.34
N TYR A 114 -10.25 3.49 2.25
CA TYR A 114 -10.40 2.23 1.51
C TYR A 114 -9.06 1.62 1.09
N VAL A 115 -9.02 0.30 1.05
CA VAL A 115 -7.92 -0.51 0.51
C VAL A 115 -8.47 -1.42 -0.57
N VAL A 116 -7.79 -1.48 -1.72
CA VAL A 116 -8.11 -2.40 -2.82
C VAL A 116 -6.85 -3.13 -3.24
N ILE A 117 -6.92 -4.44 -3.35
CA ILE A 117 -5.80 -5.26 -3.80
C ILE A 117 -5.86 -5.38 -5.33
N PHE A 118 -4.73 -5.22 -6.02
CA PHE A 118 -4.64 -5.38 -7.47
C PHE A 118 -3.43 -6.21 -7.90
N ASP A 119 -3.63 -7.01 -8.95
CA ASP A 119 -2.63 -7.93 -9.50
C ASP A 119 -1.75 -7.33 -10.59
N ASP A 120 -2.25 -6.27 -11.24
CA ASP A 120 -1.58 -5.69 -12.39
C ASP A 120 -0.16 -5.20 -12.03
N PRO A 121 0.78 -5.22 -12.98
CA PRO A 121 2.14 -4.73 -12.74
C PRO A 121 2.17 -3.24 -12.39
N THR A 122 1.17 -2.49 -12.85
CA THR A 122 1.02 -1.06 -12.60
C THR A 122 -0.42 -0.76 -12.16
N PRO A 123 -0.66 0.36 -11.45
CA PRO A 123 -2.01 0.72 -10.99
C PRO A 123 -2.89 1.32 -12.11
N LEU A 124 -2.46 1.29 -13.39
CA LEU A 124 -3.10 2.07 -14.45
C LEU A 124 -4.58 1.70 -14.63
N HIS A 125 -4.88 0.41 -14.74
CA HIS A 125 -6.25 -0.07 -14.91
C HIS A 125 -7.12 0.35 -13.72
N LEU A 126 -6.63 0.15 -12.50
CA LEU A 126 -7.31 0.60 -11.29
C LEU A 126 -7.59 2.11 -11.32
N ILE A 127 -6.59 2.93 -11.69
CA ILE A 127 -6.74 4.40 -11.82
C ILE A 127 -7.78 4.75 -12.88
N GLN A 128 -7.78 4.09 -14.03
CA GLN A 128 -8.76 4.29 -15.10
C GLN A 128 -10.18 3.92 -14.68
N THR A 129 -10.34 2.94 -13.79
CA THR A 129 -11.66 2.58 -13.25
C THR A 129 -12.17 3.60 -12.24
N ILE A 130 -11.33 3.99 -11.27
CA ILE A 130 -11.79 4.79 -10.13
C ILE A 130 -11.62 6.29 -10.34
N ILE A 131 -10.81 6.74 -11.29
CA ILE A 131 -10.57 8.15 -11.67
C ILE A 131 -10.42 9.07 -10.44
N PRO A 132 -9.24 9.09 -9.77
CA PRO A 132 -9.00 9.94 -8.62
C PRO A 132 -8.95 11.41 -8.98
N ASN A 133 -9.39 12.26 -8.05
CA ASN A 133 -9.19 13.70 -8.16
C ASN A 133 -7.73 14.08 -7.91
N ILE A 134 -7.05 13.33 -7.03
CA ILE A 134 -5.66 13.57 -6.65
C ILE A 134 -4.90 12.25 -6.65
N LEU A 135 -3.87 12.14 -7.50
CA LEU A 135 -2.94 11.00 -7.50
C LEU A 135 -1.66 11.39 -6.75
N VAL A 136 -1.39 10.69 -5.66
CA VAL A 136 -0.26 10.97 -4.77
C VAL A 136 0.86 9.95 -4.98
N LYS A 137 2.09 10.46 -5.12
CA LYS A 137 3.33 9.69 -5.12
C LYS A 137 4.39 10.33 -4.23
N GLY A 138 5.40 9.54 -3.86
CA GLY A 138 6.60 10.07 -3.23
C GLY A 138 7.36 11.02 -4.17
N ALA A 139 8.03 12.03 -3.62
CA ALA A 139 8.73 13.07 -4.38
C ALA A 139 9.88 12.54 -5.26
N ASP A 140 10.36 11.33 -4.98
CA ASP A 140 11.41 10.65 -5.74
C ASP A 140 11.00 10.33 -7.19
N TRP A 141 9.70 10.35 -7.49
CA TRP A 141 9.19 10.11 -8.84
C TRP A 141 9.03 11.43 -9.59
N LYS A 142 9.67 11.53 -10.77
CA LYS A 142 9.36 12.61 -11.71
C LYS A 142 7.92 12.42 -12.19
N GLU A 143 7.19 13.52 -12.33
CA GLU A 143 5.77 13.47 -12.65
C GLU A 143 5.45 12.71 -13.95
N LYS A 144 6.32 12.85 -14.95
CA LYS A 144 6.24 12.13 -16.23
C LYS A 144 6.34 10.60 -16.11
N ASP A 145 6.94 10.12 -15.03
CA ASP A 145 7.15 8.68 -14.77
C ASP A 145 6.04 8.11 -13.85
N ILE A 146 5.07 8.94 -13.44
CA ILE A 146 3.94 8.53 -12.62
C ILE A 146 2.87 7.89 -13.50
N VAL A 147 2.75 6.57 -13.42
CA VAL A 147 1.69 5.81 -14.09
C VAL A 147 0.30 6.34 -13.68
N GLY A 148 -0.53 6.62 -14.68
CA GLY A 148 -1.88 7.15 -14.51
C GLY A 148 -1.95 8.68 -14.39
N ALA A 149 -0.83 9.39 -14.45
CA ALA A 149 -0.82 10.85 -14.34
C ALA A 149 -1.63 11.53 -15.45
N GLU A 150 -1.46 11.09 -16.70
CA GLU A 150 -2.21 11.60 -17.85
C GLU A 150 -3.72 11.35 -17.70
N THR A 151 -4.11 10.13 -17.32
CA THR A 151 -5.51 9.76 -17.06
C THR A 151 -6.16 10.69 -16.03
N VAL A 152 -5.45 10.98 -14.94
CA VAL A 152 -5.95 11.84 -13.87
C VAL A 152 -6.07 13.30 -14.34
N LYS A 153 -5.07 13.81 -15.06
CA LYS A 153 -5.09 15.18 -15.59
C LYS A 153 -6.20 15.39 -16.62
N ASN A 154 -6.37 14.44 -17.55
CA ASN A 154 -7.41 14.52 -18.58
C ASN A 154 -8.83 14.49 -17.97
N ALA A 155 -8.98 13.90 -16.78
CA ALA A 155 -10.21 13.93 -16.00
C ALA A 155 -10.36 15.17 -15.10
N GLY A 156 -9.47 16.16 -15.21
CA GLY A 156 -9.48 17.40 -14.40
C GLY A 156 -8.90 17.24 -12.99
N GLY A 157 -8.24 16.10 -12.70
CA GLY A 157 -7.52 15.86 -11.45
C GLY A 157 -6.10 16.43 -11.47
N ARG A 158 -5.38 16.28 -10.36
CA ARG A 158 -3.99 16.73 -10.21
C ARG A 158 -3.08 15.67 -9.63
N ILE A 159 -1.78 15.84 -9.87
CA ILE A 159 -0.73 15.00 -9.31
C ILE A 159 -0.13 15.71 -8.11
N ALA A 160 0.08 14.97 -7.01
CA ALA A 160 0.74 15.48 -5.83
C ALA A 160 1.97 14.63 -5.51
N ARG A 161 3.06 15.30 -5.18
CA ARG A 161 4.33 14.67 -4.81
C ARG A 161 4.65 15.03 -3.37
N ILE A 162 4.75 14.04 -2.50
CA ILE A 162 5.01 14.23 -1.08
C ILE A 162 6.47 13.85 -0.79
N PRO A 163 7.27 14.76 -0.22
CA PRO A 163 8.63 14.43 0.20
C PRO A 163 8.59 13.39 1.34
N PHE A 164 9.48 12.41 1.29
CA PHE A 164 9.62 11.47 2.40
C PHE A 164 10.34 12.17 3.56
N VAL A 165 9.64 12.30 4.69
CA VAL A 165 10.15 12.98 5.89
C VAL A 165 11.20 12.14 6.64
N TYR A 166 11.18 10.82 6.44
CA TYR A 166 12.06 9.87 7.15
C TYR A 166 12.90 9.06 6.16
N ASP A 167 14.21 8.96 6.41
CA ASP A 167 15.13 8.09 5.66
C ASP A 167 15.03 6.61 6.13
N THR A 168 13.82 6.07 6.04
CA THR A 168 13.50 4.70 6.46
C THR A 168 12.80 3.96 5.32
N SER A 169 13.22 2.72 5.07
CA SER A 169 12.54 1.82 4.14
C SER A 169 12.49 0.41 4.69
N THR A 170 11.52 -0.38 4.25
CA THR A 170 11.43 -1.81 4.59
C THR A 170 12.72 -2.57 4.26
N SER A 171 13.40 -2.23 3.16
CA SER A 171 14.67 -2.84 2.79
C SER A 171 15.80 -2.52 3.77
N ARG A 172 15.84 -1.29 4.32
CA ARG A 172 16.80 -0.92 5.36
C ARG A 172 16.53 -1.65 6.67
N ILE A 173 15.24 -1.73 7.07
CA ILE A 173 14.83 -2.45 8.27
C ILE A 173 15.28 -3.91 8.23
N LEU A 174 15.05 -4.59 7.11
CA LEU A 174 15.39 -6.02 6.99
C LEU A 174 16.90 -6.31 6.88
N LYS A 175 17.71 -5.30 6.55
CA LYS A 175 19.17 -5.42 6.57
C LYS A 175 19.76 -5.24 7.97
N LEU A 176 19.03 -4.65 8.93
CA LEU A 176 19.55 -4.40 10.29
C LEU A 176 20.08 -5.67 10.96
N PRO A 177 19.36 -6.81 11.00
CA PRO A 177 19.88 -8.02 11.66
C PRO A 177 21.17 -8.58 11.02
N GLN A 178 21.32 -8.42 9.71
CA GLN A 178 22.52 -8.85 8.97
C GLN A 178 23.74 -7.99 9.33
N LEU A 179 23.53 -6.67 9.50
CA LEU A 179 24.57 -5.75 9.94
C LEU A 179 25.03 -6.04 11.37
N PHE A 180 24.09 -6.32 12.29
CA PHE A 180 24.43 -6.70 13.67
C PHE A 180 25.21 -8.02 13.72
N THR A 181 24.79 -9.03 12.96
CA THR A 181 25.49 -10.32 12.90
C THR A 181 26.91 -10.17 12.34
N SER A 182 27.12 -9.30 11.35
CA SER A 182 28.45 -8.99 10.81
C SER A 182 29.35 -8.31 11.84
N LEU A 183 28.82 -7.33 12.59
CA LEU A 183 29.54 -6.63 13.64
C LEU A 183 29.92 -7.53 14.83
N LEU A 184 29.08 -8.52 15.15
CA LEU A 184 29.35 -9.49 16.21
C LEU A 184 30.32 -10.61 15.80
N ARG A 185 30.46 -10.92 14.50
CA ARG A 185 31.44 -11.90 13.98
C ARG A 185 32.84 -11.32 13.80
N ASN A 186 32.97 -10.00 13.73
CA ASN A 186 34.25 -9.29 13.58
C ASN A 186 34.79 -8.76 14.92
N ARG A 187 34.31 -9.29 16.05
CA ARG A 187 34.88 -9.13 17.39
C ARG A 187 35.27 -10.50 17.91
#